data_AF-A0A7S3PBX7-F1
#
_entry.id   AF-A0A7S3PBX7-F1
#
_cell.length_a   1.000
_cell.length_b   1.000
_cell.length_c   1.000
_cell.angle_alpha   90.00
_cell.angle_beta   90.00
_cell.angle_gamma   90.00
#
_symmetry.space_group_name_H-M   'P 1'
#
loop_
_entity.id
_entity.type
_entity.pdbx_description
1 polymer ?
#
loop_
_entity_poly.entity_id
_entity_poly.type
_entity_poly.pdbx_seq_one_letter_code
_entity_poly.pdbx_strand_id
1 'polypeptide(L)'
;MGNATNICSDKTGTLTQNRMTVLKGLFADTRCDDTINRVPILVSKRALEFILEGIACCSTARIVYNNSDGGIDEDGNEIIKEEKTPTIIGNKTEAALLLLAQSAWSSNDDTDFRREMARFGQPGGSRILIPFSSQRKSMTVLVNKPTVDVLESL
;
A
#
# COMPACT_ATOMS: atom_id res chain seq x y z
N MET A 1 -5.00 -2.86 -40.50
CA MET A 1 -5.86 -1.73 -40.11
C MET A 1 -5.47 -0.45 -40.86
N GLY A 2 -5.55 -0.43 -42.20
CA GLY A 2 -5.03 0.73 -42.98
C GLY A 2 -6.00 1.90 -43.16
N ASN A 3 -7.29 1.72 -42.87
CA ASN A 3 -8.35 2.68 -43.21
C ASN A 3 -9.26 3.05 -42.01
N ALA A 4 -8.75 2.89 -40.78
CA ALA A 4 -9.50 3.29 -39.58
C ALA A 4 -9.39 4.81 -39.39
N THR A 5 -10.52 5.52 -39.36
CA THR A 5 -10.56 6.99 -39.18
C THR A 5 -10.72 7.43 -37.73
N ASN A 6 -11.24 6.54 -36.86
CA ASN A 6 -11.51 6.83 -35.46
C ASN A 6 -11.08 5.65 -34.57
N ILE A 7 -10.44 5.97 -33.44
CA ILE A 7 -10.10 5.00 -32.39
C ILE A 7 -10.65 5.52 -31.07
N CYS A 8 -11.59 4.78 -30.48
CA CYS A 8 -12.14 5.06 -29.16
C CYS A 8 -11.51 4.09 -28.15
N SER A 9 -10.34 4.44 -27.63
CA SER A 9 -9.64 3.61 -26.64
C SER A 9 -10.13 3.87 -25.21
N ASP A 10 -10.25 2.81 -24.42
CA ASP A 10 -10.40 2.92 -22.98
C ASP A 10 -9.07 3.32 -22.32
N LYS A 11 -9.11 3.95 -21.15
CA LYS A 11 -7.90 4.36 -20.43
C LYS A 11 -7.30 3.21 -19.62
N THR A 12 -8.14 2.50 -18.87
CA THR A 12 -7.68 1.59 -17.82
C THR A 12 -7.46 0.19 -18.40
N GLY A 13 -6.22 -0.30 -18.40
CA GLY A 13 -5.90 -1.60 -19.01
C GLY A 13 -5.68 -1.57 -20.53
N THR A 14 -5.77 -0.39 -21.16
CA THR A 14 -5.35 -0.19 -22.56
C THR A 14 -4.28 0.90 -22.66
N LEU A 15 -4.59 2.15 -22.29
CA LEU A 15 -3.59 3.24 -22.26
C LEU A 15 -2.68 3.17 -21.02
N THR A 16 -3.13 2.51 -19.97
CA THR A 16 -2.40 2.38 -18.70
C THR A 16 -2.33 0.92 -18.29
N GLN A 17 -1.25 0.54 -17.60
CA GLN A 17 -1.02 -0.83 -17.11
C GLN A 17 -1.94 -1.24 -15.96
N ASN A 18 -2.95 -0.42 -15.63
CA ASN A 18 -3.89 -0.69 -14.53
C ASN A 18 -3.19 -0.94 -13.18
N ARG A 19 -2.00 -0.36 -13.02
CA ARG A 19 -1.14 -0.43 -11.83
C ARG A 19 -0.96 0.99 -11.31
N MET A 20 -1.48 1.25 -10.12
CA MET A 20 -1.38 2.55 -9.47
C MET A 20 -0.09 2.59 -8.65
N THR A 21 0.63 3.71 -8.72
CA THR A 21 1.80 4.01 -7.89
C THR A 21 1.68 5.41 -7.33
N VAL A 22 2.23 5.63 -6.15
CA VAL A 22 2.43 6.98 -5.63
C VAL A 22 3.68 7.52 -6.32
N LEU A 23 3.58 8.70 -6.93
CA LEU A 23 4.70 9.40 -7.56
C LEU A 23 5.21 10.55 -6.68
N LYS A 24 4.27 11.30 -6.10
CA LYS A 24 4.54 12.49 -5.29
C LYS A 24 3.61 12.52 -4.09
N GLY A 25 4.04 13.18 -3.02
CA GLY A 25 3.19 13.42 -1.86
C GLY A 25 3.71 14.53 -0.97
N LEU A 26 2.81 15.03 -0.12
CA LEU A 26 3.12 15.96 0.96
C LEU A 26 2.86 15.22 2.28
N PHE A 27 3.91 15.02 3.07
CA PHE A 27 3.85 14.25 4.30
C PHE A 27 4.43 15.08 5.44
N ALA A 28 3.61 15.44 6.43
CA ALA A 28 4.04 16.28 7.55
C ALA A 28 4.83 17.53 7.10
N ASP A 29 4.26 18.29 6.15
CA ASP A 29 4.85 19.48 5.51
C ASP A 29 6.11 19.22 4.65
N THR A 30 6.53 17.97 4.53
CA THR A 30 7.65 17.57 3.68
C THR A 30 7.15 17.13 2.31
N ARG A 31 7.56 17.85 1.26
CA ARG A 31 7.26 17.49 -0.13
C ARG A 31 8.22 16.42 -0.61
N CYS A 32 7.67 15.37 -1.21
CA CYS A 32 8.41 14.34 -1.90
C CYS A 32 7.96 14.33 -3.36
N ASP A 33 8.85 14.74 -4.26
CA ASP A 33 8.58 14.84 -5.70
C ASP A 33 8.81 13.53 -6.45
N ASP A 34 9.44 12.55 -5.81
CA ASP A 34 9.71 11.26 -6.43
C ASP A 34 9.76 10.14 -5.39
N THR A 35 8.64 9.46 -5.24
CA THR A 35 8.52 8.24 -4.44
C THR A 35 8.82 6.97 -5.24
N ILE A 36 8.94 7.05 -6.58
CA ILE A 36 9.21 5.90 -7.44
C ILE A 36 10.65 5.44 -7.28
N ASN A 37 11.58 6.39 -7.18
CA ASN A 37 12.98 6.10 -6.87
C ASN A 37 13.21 5.65 -5.43
N ARG A 38 12.12 5.50 -4.65
CA ARG A 38 12.12 5.00 -3.26
C ARG A 38 13.10 5.75 -2.36
N VAL A 39 13.29 7.04 -2.63
CA VAL A 39 14.12 7.92 -1.81
C VAL A 39 13.49 7.99 -0.41
N PRO A 40 14.25 7.69 0.66
CA PRO A 40 13.73 7.76 2.01
C PRO A 40 13.17 9.14 2.32
N ILE A 41 11.99 9.19 2.93
CA ILE A 41 11.41 10.46 3.33
C ILE A 41 12.07 11.04 4.57
N LEU A 42 12.29 12.35 4.56
CA LEU A 42 12.84 13.11 5.67
C LEU A 42 11.69 13.71 6.52
N VAL A 43 11.02 12.87 7.31
CA VAL A 43 10.03 13.32 8.31
C VAL A 43 10.43 12.85 9.71
N SER A 44 9.85 13.46 10.75
CA SER A 44 10.05 12.98 12.12
C SER A 44 9.55 11.54 12.27
N LYS A 45 10.26 10.72 13.05
CA LYS A 45 9.90 9.30 13.26
C LYS A 45 8.45 9.14 13.72
N ARG A 46 8.02 10.01 14.63
CA ARG A 46 6.65 10.03 15.15
C ARG A 46 5.61 10.31 14.07
N ALA A 47 5.86 11.29 13.18
CA ALA A 47 4.95 11.57 12.08
C ALA A 47 4.89 10.40 11.10
N LEU A 48 6.06 9.80 10.78
CA LEU A 48 6.14 8.63 9.92
C LEU A 48 5.34 7.44 10.47
N GLU A 49 5.45 7.17 11.78
CA GLU A 49 4.68 6.12 12.44
C GLU A 49 3.16 6.30 12.26
N PHE A 50 2.63 7.50 12.47
CA PHE A 50 1.21 7.80 12.26
C PHE A 50 0.78 7.66 10.80
N ILE A 51 1.63 8.09 9.86
CA ILE A 51 1.36 7.97 8.42
C ILE A 51 1.30 6.50 8.02
N LEU A 52 2.30 5.71 8.40
CA LEU A 52 2.38 4.29 8.08
C LEU A 52 1.23 3.50 8.71
N GLU A 53 0.87 3.82 9.94
CA GLU A 53 -0.30 3.23 10.57
C GLU A 53 -1.60 3.62 9.87
N GLY A 54 -1.77 4.88 9.48
CA GLY A 54 -2.93 5.32 8.71
C GLY A 54 -3.05 4.59 7.38
N ILE A 55 -1.93 4.44 6.65
CA ILE A 55 -1.85 3.68 5.40
C ILE A 55 -2.21 2.20 5.63
N ALA A 56 -1.64 1.58 6.66
CA ALA A 56 -1.86 0.17 6.96
C ALA A 56 -3.31 -0.09 7.40
N CYS A 57 -3.85 0.70 8.32
CA CYS A 57 -5.14 0.45 8.96
C CYS A 57 -6.34 0.97 8.14
N CYS A 58 -6.19 2.09 7.43
CA CYS A 58 -7.27 2.67 6.63
C CYS A 58 -7.26 2.15 5.19
N SER A 59 -7.08 0.84 5.04
CA SER A 59 -7.00 0.18 3.75
C SER A 59 -7.69 -1.18 3.79
N THR A 60 -8.47 -1.45 2.74
CA THR A 60 -9.12 -2.74 2.45
C THR A 60 -8.31 -3.59 1.50
N ALA A 61 -7.34 -3.00 0.79
CA ALA A 61 -6.44 -3.71 -0.10
C ALA A 61 -5.46 -4.60 0.69
N ARG A 62 -5.02 -5.70 0.08
CA ARG A 62 -4.00 -6.61 0.59
C ARG A 62 -2.99 -6.91 -0.51
N ILE A 63 -1.73 -6.95 -0.14
CA ILE A 63 -0.64 -7.32 -1.03
C ILE A 63 -0.28 -8.77 -0.73
N VAL A 64 -0.28 -9.61 -1.75
CA VAL A 64 0.12 -11.01 -1.62
C VAL A 64 1.32 -11.24 -2.52
N TYR A 65 2.40 -11.69 -1.91
CA TYR A 65 3.58 -12.11 -2.63
C TYR A 65 3.48 -13.61 -2.89
N ASN A 66 3.13 -13.98 -4.12
CA ASN A 66 3.18 -15.39 -4.50
C ASN A 66 4.66 -15.82 -4.52
N ASN A 67 4.97 -16.92 -3.84
CA ASN A 67 6.29 -17.55 -3.88
C ASN A 67 6.40 -18.57 -5.03
N SER A 68 5.42 -18.64 -5.92
CA SER A 68 5.44 -19.48 -7.10
C SER A 68 6.41 -18.88 -8.12
N ASP A 69 7.64 -19.40 -8.10
CA ASP A 69 8.26 -20.12 -9.24
C ASP A 69 9.77 -20.28 -9.00
N GLY A 70 10.13 -20.77 -7.81
CA GLY A 70 11.37 -21.53 -7.61
C GLY A 70 11.10 -23.01 -7.86
N GLY A 71 10.64 -23.33 -9.07
CA GLY A 71 10.55 -24.70 -9.54
C GLY A 71 11.86 -25.12 -10.19
N ILE A 72 12.14 -26.41 -10.16
CA ILE A 72 13.14 -27.03 -11.03
C ILE A 72 12.38 -27.38 -12.30
N ASP A 73 12.83 -26.92 -13.46
CA ASP A 73 12.31 -27.41 -14.75
C ASP A 73 12.56 -28.94 -14.85
N GLU A 74 11.83 -29.64 -15.73
CA GLU A 74 12.03 -31.09 -15.96
C GLU A 74 13.48 -31.46 -16.37
N ASP A 75 14.25 -30.47 -16.83
CA ASP A 75 15.68 -30.56 -17.20
C ASP A 75 16.65 -30.23 -16.05
N GLY A 76 16.17 -29.98 -14.83
CA GLY A 76 17.01 -29.75 -13.65
C GLY A 76 17.62 -28.35 -13.53
N ASN A 77 17.16 -27.38 -14.33
CA ASN A 77 17.55 -25.99 -14.20
C ASN A 77 16.67 -25.25 -13.19
N GLU A 78 17.31 -24.41 -12.36
CA GLU A 78 16.62 -23.53 -11.42
C GLU A 78 15.97 -22.40 -12.22
N ILE A 79 14.63 -22.33 -12.21
CA ILE A 79 13.91 -21.23 -12.85
C ILE A 79 14.37 -19.93 -12.17
N ILE A 80 14.97 -19.04 -12.96
CA ILE A 80 15.48 -17.76 -12.48
C ILE A 80 14.31 -17.00 -11.86
N LYS A 81 14.37 -16.76 -10.55
CA LYS A 81 13.39 -16.01 -9.77
C LYS A 81 12.97 -14.74 -10.54
N GLU A 82 11.81 -14.76 -11.18
CA GLU A 82 11.22 -13.55 -11.71
C GLU A 82 11.10 -12.55 -10.55
N GLU A 83 11.42 -11.28 -10.81
CA GLU A 83 11.24 -10.20 -9.83
C GLU A 83 9.86 -10.35 -9.21
N LYS A 84 9.81 -10.61 -7.89
CA LYS A 84 8.61 -10.98 -7.14
C LYS A 84 7.51 -9.94 -7.32
N THR A 85 6.69 -10.05 -8.36
CA THR A 85 5.66 -9.04 -8.62
C THR A 85 4.55 -9.23 -7.59
N PRO A 86 4.28 -8.21 -6.75
CA PRO A 86 3.23 -8.32 -5.76
C PRO A 86 1.88 -8.44 -6.45
N THR A 87 1.10 -9.45 -6.09
CA THR A 87 -0.30 -9.52 -6.49
C THR A 87 -1.13 -8.64 -5.57
N ILE A 88 -1.93 -7.76 -6.18
CA ILE A 88 -2.74 -6.78 -5.46
C ILE A 88 -4.19 -7.28 -5.42
N ILE A 89 -4.73 -7.44 -4.21
CA ILE A 89 -6.12 -7.80 -3.99
C ILE A 89 -6.84 -6.60 -3.38
N GLY A 90 -7.91 -6.12 -4.02
CA GLY A 90 -8.70 -4.99 -3.57
C GLY A 90 -8.46 -3.70 -4.36
N ASN A 91 -8.68 -2.55 -3.73
CA ASN A 91 -8.61 -1.26 -4.39
C ASN A 91 -7.17 -0.88 -4.77
N LYS A 92 -6.93 -0.59 -6.05
CA LYS A 92 -5.60 -0.32 -6.61
C LYS A 92 -4.96 0.94 -6.02
N THR A 93 -5.76 1.96 -5.72
CA THR A 93 -5.24 3.20 -5.10
C THR A 93 -4.76 2.97 -3.68
N GLU A 94 -5.50 2.17 -2.90
CA GLU A 94 -5.09 1.80 -1.55
C GLU A 94 -3.84 0.91 -1.58
N ALA A 95 -3.76 -0.03 -2.52
CA ALA A 95 -2.60 -0.87 -2.71
C ALA A 95 -1.34 -0.08 -3.10
N ALA A 96 -1.48 1.00 -3.86
CA ALA A 96 -0.36 1.89 -4.17
C ALA A 96 0.25 2.52 -2.91
N LEU A 97 -0.59 2.88 -1.93
CA LEU A 97 -0.12 3.40 -0.64
C LEU A 97 0.56 2.31 0.20
N LEU A 98 0.01 1.09 0.22
CA LEU A 98 0.65 -0.04 0.91
C LEU A 98 2.02 -0.39 0.30
N LEU A 99 2.12 -0.39 -1.04
CA LEU A 99 3.39 -0.60 -1.74
C LEU A 99 4.40 0.52 -1.45
N LEU A 100 3.94 1.76 -1.30
CA LEU A 100 4.79 2.87 -0.86
C LEU A 100 5.34 2.60 0.55
N ALA A 101 4.48 2.20 1.49
CA ALA A 101 4.86 1.88 2.87
C ALA A 101 5.87 0.70 2.95
N GLN A 102 5.72 -0.30 2.08
CA GLN A 102 6.62 -1.44 1.99
C GLN A 102 7.92 -1.15 1.20
N SER A 103 8.09 0.05 0.66
CA SER A 103 9.27 0.43 -0.12
C SER A 103 10.35 1.07 0.74
N ALA A 104 11.54 1.29 0.15
CA ALA A 104 12.64 1.99 0.82
C ALA A 104 12.30 3.45 1.21
N TRP A 105 11.22 4.03 0.64
CA TRP A 105 10.70 5.34 1.05
C TRP A 105 10.42 5.43 2.55
N SER A 106 9.94 4.36 3.17
CA SER A 106 9.61 4.25 4.60
C SER A 106 10.39 3.16 5.32
N SER A 107 11.57 2.78 4.81
CA SER A 107 12.42 1.74 5.39
C SER A 107 11.80 0.33 5.40
N ASN A 108 11.00 -0.01 4.37
CA ASN A 108 10.36 -1.33 4.22
C ASN A 108 9.48 -1.72 5.42
N ASP A 109 8.49 -0.89 5.72
CA ASP A 109 7.57 -1.10 6.84
C ASP A 109 6.68 -2.34 6.63
N ASP A 110 6.46 -3.11 7.70
CA ASP A 110 5.56 -4.26 7.68
C ASP A 110 4.12 -3.81 7.95
N THR A 111 3.39 -3.58 6.87
CA THR A 111 1.99 -3.16 6.92
C THR A 111 1.06 -4.23 7.48
N ASP A 112 1.40 -5.52 7.32
CA ASP A 112 0.57 -6.62 7.79
C ASP A 112 0.68 -6.75 9.32
N PHE A 113 1.90 -6.66 9.85
CA PHE A 113 2.13 -6.59 11.29
C PHE A 113 1.34 -5.45 11.96
N ARG A 114 1.33 -4.25 11.35
CA ARG A 114 0.54 -3.11 11.87
C ARG A 114 -0.96 -3.41 11.92
N ARG A 115 -1.51 -4.09 10.91
CA ARG A 115 -2.92 -4.49 10.88
C ARG A 115 -3.24 -5.54 11.94
N GLU A 116 -2.35 -6.50 12.14
CA GLU A 116 -2.50 -7.51 13.19
C GLU A 116 -2.47 -6.87 14.57
N MET A 117 -1.57 -5.91 14.81
CA MET A 117 -1.52 -5.12 16.04
C MET A 117 -2.80 -4.33 16.30
N ALA A 118 -3.49 -3.86 15.25
CA ALA A 118 -4.79 -3.21 15.39
C ALA A 118 -5.91 -4.18 15.81
N ARG A 119 -5.72 -5.51 15.71
CA ARG A 119 -6.68 -6.54 16.18
C ARG A 119 -8.11 -6.32 15.66
N PHE A 120 -8.26 -6.07 14.36
CA PHE A 120 -9.58 -5.88 13.75
C PHE A 120 -10.51 -7.06 14.03
N GLY A 121 -11.73 -6.78 14.47
CA GLY A 121 -12.77 -7.81 14.66
C GLY A 121 -12.60 -8.70 15.91
N GLN A 122 -11.59 -8.46 16.75
CA GLN A 122 -11.42 -9.17 18.01
C GLN A 122 -12.09 -8.44 19.20
N PRO A 123 -12.55 -9.16 20.24
CA PRO A 123 -13.05 -8.54 21.48
C PRO A 123 -11.97 -7.65 22.11
N GLY A 124 -12.22 -6.34 22.17
CA GLY A 124 -11.27 -5.36 22.70
C GLY A 124 -10.24 -4.83 21.70
N GLY A 125 -10.25 -5.29 20.44
CA GLY A 125 -9.45 -4.74 19.36
C GLY A 125 -10.15 -3.61 18.59
N SER A 126 -9.62 -3.23 17.44
CA SER A 126 -10.20 -2.21 16.56
C SER A 126 -11.56 -2.65 16.03
N ARG A 127 -12.58 -1.83 16.27
CA ARG A 127 -13.99 -2.28 16.21
C ARG A 127 -14.70 -1.93 14.91
N ILE A 128 -14.30 -0.88 14.20
CA ILE A 128 -15.15 -0.29 13.16
C ILE A 128 -14.32 0.15 11.95
N LEU A 129 -14.54 -0.51 10.81
CA LEU A 129 -14.22 0.02 9.49
C LEU A 129 -15.51 0.63 8.92
N ILE A 130 -15.47 1.94 8.71
CA ILE A 130 -16.51 2.68 8.01
C ILE A 130 -16.09 2.72 6.53
N PRO A 131 -16.74 1.94 5.66
CA PRO A 131 -16.33 1.83 4.26
C PRO A 131 -16.54 3.15 3.53
N PHE A 132 -15.87 3.26 2.39
CA PHE A 132 -16.02 4.40 1.50
C PHE A 132 -17.48 4.60 1.12
N SER A 133 -17.97 5.83 1.27
CA SER A 133 -19.28 6.24 0.79
C SER A 133 -19.13 7.45 -0.13
N SER A 134 -19.74 7.39 -1.32
CA SER A 134 -19.71 8.48 -2.28
C SER A 134 -20.31 9.79 -1.75
N GLN A 135 -21.24 9.72 -0.79
CA GLN A 135 -21.82 10.91 -0.16
C GLN A 135 -20.81 11.62 0.76
N ARG A 136 -20.07 10.84 1.56
CA ARG A 136 -19.06 11.37 2.50
C ARG A 136 -17.70 11.61 1.85
N LYS A 137 -17.44 10.95 0.72
CA LYS A 137 -16.16 10.92 -0.01
C LYS A 137 -14.99 10.51 0.88
N SER A 138 -15.24 9.67 1.89
CA SER A 138 -14.24 9.24 2.85
C SER A 138 -14.47 7.80 3.29
N MET A 139 -13.36 7.16 3.65
CA MET A 139 -13.29 5.92 4.43
C MET A 139 -12.70 6.27 5.79
N THR A 140 -13.09 5.58 6.85
CA THR A 140 -12.56 5.82 8.20
C THR A 140 -12.44 4.51 8.95
N VAL A 141 -11.41 4.40 9.78
CA VAL A 141 -11.20 3.26 10.65
C VAL A 141 -11.03 3.75 12.09
N LEU A 142 -11.69 3.08 13.03
CA LEU A 142 -11.50 3.30 14.45
C LEU A 142 -10.56 2.23 15.00
N VAL A 143 -9.33 2.64 15.31
CA VAL A 143 -8.29 1.77 15.85
C VAL A 143 -8.24 1.90 17.37
N ASN A 144 -8.31 0.77 18.08
CA ASN A 144 -8.10 0.76 19.53
C ASN A 144 -6.60 0.57 19.81
N LYS A 145 -5.96 1.60 20.38
CA LYS A 145 -4.56 1.51 20.79
C LYS A 145 -4.46 1.20 22.28
N PRO A 146 -3.61 0.24 22.70
CA PRO A 146 -3.19 0.20 24.08
C PRO A 146 -2.43 1.51 24.37
N THR A 147 -2.86 2.23 25.41
CA THR A 147 -2.15 3.41 25.92
C THR A 147 -0.75 2.98 26.35
N VAL A 148 0.24 3.27 25.51
CA VAL A 148 1.62 3.42 25.95
C VAL A 148 1.74 4.88 26.35
N ASP A 149 2.10 5.14 27.61
CA ASP A 149 2.14 6.48 28.21
C ASP A 149 2.87 7.49 27.32
N VAL A 150 2.08 8.30 26.61
CA VAL A 150 2.55 9.35 25.69
C VAL A 150 3.08 10.58 26.47
N LEU A 151 3.02 10.56 27.81
CA LEU A 151 3.30 11.69 28.67
C LEU A 151 4.77 11.82 29.14
N GLU A 152 5.65 10.86 28.88
CA GLU A 152 7.05 10.92 29.35
C GLU A 152 8.06 11.54 28.35
N SER A 153 7.61 12.17 27.27
CA SER A 153 8.53 12.75 26.25
C SER A 153 8.24 14.21 25.87
N LEU A 154 7.69 14.99 26.80
CA LEU A 154 7.72 16.46 26.78
C LEU A 154 8.72 16.96 27.82
#